data_AF-A0A0M3DKZ5-F1
#
_entry.id   AF-A0A0M3DKZ5-F1
#
_cell.length_a   1.000
_cell.length_b   1.000
_cell.length_c   1.000
_cell.angle_alpha   90.00
_cell.angle_beta   90.00
_cell.angle_gamma   90.00
#
_symmetry.space_group_name_H-M   'P 1'
#
loop_
_entity.id
_entity.type
_entity.pdbx_description
1 polymer ?
#
loop_
_entity_poly.entity_id
_entity_poly.type
_entity_poly.pdbx_seq_one_letter_code
_entity_poly.pdbx_strand_id
1 'polypeptide(L)'
;MLKLHHDDSLRYYIENYKINNMFDVNLNSHMELHCFNTNELIVLKNTTPNYLYFLVEGTAIKLENSFDTNNILKPSINNLNIIGSLEMFTQNKFEYSLRALDECIFIGIPISIIKDVAFKDPTFLSYFCKSFANFIYNNNLEISFFKKEKDAI
;
A
#
# COMPACT_ATOMS: atom_id res chain seq x y z
N MET A 1 -3.56 30.88 -5.00
CA MET A 1 -4.18 30.04 -3.96
C MET A 1 -5.05 29.00 -4.67
N LEU A 2 -4.50 27.82 -4.96
CA LEU A 2 -5.22 26.76 -5.68
C LEU A 2 -6.08 26.00 -4.68
N LYS A 3 -7.38 26.31 -4.64
CA LYS A 3 -8.36 25.44 -4.00
C LYS A 3 -8.46 24.19 -4.87
N LEU A 4 -7.73 23.13 -4.52
CA LEU A 4 -8.11 21.78 -4.95
C LEU A 4 -9.50 21.53 -4.37
N HIS A 5 -10.51 21.38 -5.23
CA HIS A 5 -11.80 20.86 -4.83
C HIS A 5 -11.57 19.40 -4.45
N HIS A 6 -11.36 19.16 -3.16
CA HIS A 6 -10.86 17.88 -2.61
C HIS A 6 -11.66 16.68 -3.15
N ASP A 7 -12.98 16.82 -3.29
CA ASP A 7 -13.86 15.77 -3.80
C ASP A 7 -13.69 15.52 -5.31
N ASP A 8 -13.53 16.57 -6.12
CA ASP A 8 -13.31 16.46 -7.56
C ASP A 8 -11.95 15.83 -7.86
N SER A 9 -10.91 16.24 -7.11
CA SER A 9 -9.57 15.66 -7.21
C SER A 9 -9.55 14.20 -6.79
N LEU A 10 -10.21 13.85 -5.67
CA LEU A 10 -10.29 12.47 -5.20
C LEU A 10 -10.96 11.60 -6.26
N ARG A 11 -12.10 12.04 -6.77
CA ARG A 11 -12.83 11.34 -7.83
C ARG A 11 -11.98 11.16 -9.09
N TYR A 12 -11.28 12.21 -9.52
CA TYR A 12 -10.37 12.15 -10.68
C TYR A 12 -9.33 11.04 -10.53
N TYR A 13 -8.64 10.96 -9.38
CA TYR A 13 -7.64 9.92 -9.15
C TYR A 13 -8.26 8.52 -9.02
N ILE A 14 -9.40 8.38 -8.33
CA ILE A 14 -10.11 7.09 -8.24
C ILE A 14 -10.46 6.55 -9.63
N GLU A 15 -11.00 7.41 -10.51
CA GLU A 15 -11.41 7.04 -11.86
C GLU A 15 -10.20 6.72 -12.75
N ASN A 16 -9.16 7.55 -12.74
CA ASN A 16 -7.98 7.37 -13.59
C ASN A 16 -7.15 6.13 -13.24
N TYR A 17 -6.98 5.87 -11.95
CA TYR A 17 -6.25 4.69 -11.46
C TYR A 17 -7.15 3.46 -11.33
N LYS A 18 -8.45 3.60 -11.63
CA LYS A 18 -9.46 2.53 -11.58
C LYS A 18 -9.45 1.79 -10.23
N ILE A 19 -9.26 2.52 -9.13
CA ILE A 19 -9.12 1.93 -7.79
C ILE A 19 -10.36 1.11 -7.44
N ASN A 20 -11.55 1.57 -7.85
CA ASN A 20 -12.80 0.87 -7.64
C ASN A 20 -12.88 -0.50 -8.31
N ASN A 21 -12.07 -0.80 -9.33
CA ASN A 21 -12.08 -2.12 -9.96
C ASN A 21 -11.52 -3.23 -9.03
N MET A 22 -10.92 -2.85 -7.90
CA MET A 22 -10.48 -3.80 -6.88
C MET A 22 -11.62 -4.24 -5.95
N PHE A 23 -12.81 -3.64 -6.03
CA PHE A 23 -13.90 -3.87 -5.09
C PHE A 23 -15.22 -4.06 -5.84
N ASP A 24 -16.06 -4.98 -5.39
CA ASP A 24 -17.48 -5.01 -5.76
C ASP A 24 -18.29 -4.08 -4.85
N VAL A 25 -17.84 -3.88 -3.61
CA VAL A 25 -18.43 -2.94 -2.67
C VAL A 25 -18.00 -1.49 -2.99
N ASN A 26 -18.93 -0.55 -2.89
CA ASN A 26 -18.60 0.86 -3.08
C ASN A 26 -17.93 1.42 -1.80
N LEU A 27 -16.64 1.73 -1.91
CA LEU A 27 -15.84 2.34 -0.82
C LEU A 27 -15.56 3.83 -1.01
N ASN A 28 -16.15 4.49 -2.02
CA ASN A 28 -15.82 5.88 -2.34
C ASN A 28 -15.93 6.84 -1.15
N SER A 29 -16.95 6.65 -0.29
CA SER A 29 -17.15 7.48 0.91
C SER A 29 -16.13 7.25 2.03
N HIS A 30 -15.26 6.25 1.88
CA HIS A 30 -14.21 5.90 2.83
C HIS A 30 -12.81 6.14 2.26
N MET A 31 -12.71 6.75 1.08
CA MET A 31 -11.45 7.13 0.46
C MET A 31 -11.12 8.57 0.81
N GLU A 32 -9.85 8.83 1.12
CA GLU A 32 -9.34 10.15 1.52
C GLU A 32 -8.10 10.51 0.68
N LEU A 33 -7.94 11.79 0.32
CA LEU A 33 -6.69 12.27 -0.28
C LEU A 33 -5.73 12.75 0.78
N HIS A 34 -4.54 12.14 0.81
CA HIS A 34 -3.46 12.50 1.73
C HIS A 34 -2.30 13.07 0.92
N CYS A 35 -1.94 14.31 1.20
CA CYS A 35 -0.83 15.00 0.55
C CYS A 35 0.38 15.06 1.49
N PHE A 36 1.56 14.78 0.96
CA PHE A 36 2.83 14.86 1.68
C PHE A 36 3.79 15.76 0.92
N ASN A 37 4.46 16.66 1.64
CA ASN A 37 5.48 17.52 1.07
C ASN A 37 6.78 16.74 0.86
N THR A 38 7.64 17.26 -0.02
CA THR A 38 9.00 16.76 -0.21
C THR A 38 9.73 16.55 1.13
N ASN A 39 10.39 15.41 1.27
CA ASN A 39 11.09 14.94 2.47
C ASN A 39 10.22 14.55 3.69
N GLU A 40 8.89 14.64 3.61
CA GLU A 40 8.03 14.17 4.70
C GLU A 40 8.03 12.64 4.82
N LEU A 41 7.92 12.19 6.07
CA LEU A 41 7.82 10.77 6.39
C LEU A 41 6.36 10.31 6.21
N ILE A 42 6.14 9.43 5.24
CA ILE A 42 4.82 8.87 4.91
C ILE A 42 4.51 7.65 5.79
N VAL A 43 5.51 6.78 6.00
CA VAL A 43 5.43 5.59 6.84
C VAL A 43 6.67 5.49 7.72
N LEU A 44 6.49 5.08 8.96
CA LEU A 44 7.57 4.80 9.90
C LEU A 44 7.70 3.30 10.14
N LYS A 45 8.94 2.78 10.09
CA LYS A 45 9.26 1.40 10.45
C LYS A 45 8.77 1.05 11.85
N ASN A 46 8.38 -0.21 12.06
CA ASN A 46 7.84 -0.72 13.32
C ASN A 46 6.53 -0.03 13.78
N THR A 47 5.77 0.52 12.84
CA THR A 47 4.39 0.98 13.08
C THR A 47 3.37 0.09 12.37
N THR A 48 2.15 0.08 12.88
CA THR A 48 1.02 -0.62 12.25
C THR A 48 0.38 0.28 11.21
N PRO A 49 -0.10 -0.27 10.07
CA PRO A 49 -0.78 0.53 9.06
C PRO A 49 -2.12 1.07 9.59
N ASN A 50 -2.31 2.38 9.46
CA ASN A 50 -3.62 3.01 9.69
C ASN A 50 -4.47 3.03 8.42
N TYR A 51 -3.82 3.10 7.26
CA TYR A 51 -4.46 3.16 5.94
C TYR A 51 -3.81 2.15 4.98
N LEU A 52 -4.62 1.66 4.05
CA LEU A 52 -4.15 1.11 2.78
C LEU A 52 -3.96 2.29 1.83
N TYR A 53 -2.73 2.53 1.38
CA TYR A 53 -2.41 3.70 0.56
C TYR A 53 -2.11 3.33 -0.89
N PHE A 54 -2.58 4.18 -1.80
CA PHE A 54 -2.32 4.15 -3.23
C PHE A 54 -1.59 5.43 -3.62
N LEU A 55 -0.32 5.34 -4.01
CA LEU A 55 0.40 6.49 -4.57
C LEU A 55 -0.18 6.82 -5.96
N VAL A 56 -0.79 7.99 -6.10
CA VAL A 56 -1.43 8.44 -7.35
C VAL A 56 -0.70 9.62 -7.99
N GLU A 57 0.15 10.33 -7.25
CA GLU A 57 1.03 11.36 -7.82
C GLU A 57 2.30 11.49 -6.98
N GLY A 58 3.42 11.81 -7.63
CA GLY A 58 4.73 11.95 -6.99
C GLY A 58 5.52 10.65 -6.88
N THR A 59 6.59 10.72 -6.10
CA THR A 59 7.62 9.70 -5.96
C THR A 59 7.96 9.52 -4.48
N ALA A 60 7.80 8.31 -3.97
CA ALA A 60 8.23 7.94 -2.62
C ALA A 60 9.38 6.93 -2.65
N ILE A 61 10.24 7.00 -1.62
CA ILE A 61 11.38 6.09 -1.46
C ILE A 61 11.27 5.28 -0.15
N LYS A 62 11.62 4.00 -0.24
CA LYS A 62 11.75 3.09 0.89
C LYS A 62 13.11 3.28 1.57
N LEU A 63 13.10 3.45 2.90
CA LEU A 63 14.29 3.57 3.73
C LEU A 63 14.45 2.28 4.55
N GLU A 64 15.62 1.64 4.46
CA GLU A 64 15.93 0.43 5.23
C GLU A 64 16.32 0.75 6.68
N ASN A 65 16.95 1.92 6.91
CA ASN A 65 17.33 2.43 8.23
C ASN A 65 16.76 3.85 8.44
N SER A 66 16.17 4.10 9.62
CA SER A 66 15.55 5.39 9.97
C SER A 66 16.54 6.57 10.08
N PHE A 67 17.85 6.30 10.07
CA PHE A 67 18.89 7.29 10.40
C PHE A 67 19.89 7.57 9.27
N ASP A 68 19.85 6.86 8.15
CA ASP A 68 20.92 6.94 7.15
C ASP A 68 20.44 7.62 5.87
N THR A 69 20.81 8.90 5.70
CA THR A 69 20.52 9.69 4.49
C THR A 69 21.39 9.28 3.30
N ASN A 70 22.36 8.40 3.49
CA ASN A 70 23.42 8.13 2.53
C ASN A 70 23.38 6.72 1.93
N ASN A 71 22.52 5.83 2.43
CA ASN A 71 22.31 4.49 1.87
C ASN A 71 20.98 4.44 1.11
N ILE A 72 20.99 5.09 -0.06
CA ILE A 72 19.90 5.04 -1.04
C ILE A 72 20.06 3.75 -1.84
N LEU A 73 19.51 2.63 -1.37
CA LEU A 73 19.20 1.53 -2.27
C LEU A 73 17.84 1.83 -2.93
N LYS A 74 17.89 2.21 -4.21
CA LYS A 74 16.69 2.29 -5.07
C LYS A 74 15.91 0.97 -4.97
N PRO A 75 14.60 1.06 -4.74
CA PRO A 75 13.70 1.12 -5.88
C PRO A 75 12.80 2.35 -5.81
N SER A 76 12.67 3.05 -6.93
CA SER A 76 11.53 3.95 -7.14
C SER A 76 10.26 3.11 -7.04
N ILE A 77 9.32 3.58 -6.24
CA ILE A 77 7.96 3.07 -6.32
C ILE A 77 7.41 3.48 -7.68
N ASN A 78 7.46 2.59 -8.67
CA ASN A 78 6.81 2.81 -9.96
C ASN A 78 5.37 2.32 -9.88
N ASN A 79 4.45 3.22 -10.22
CA ASN A 79 3.03 3.08 -10.52
C ASN A 79 2.35 1.81 -9.98
N LEU A 80 1.57 2.00 -8.89
CA LEU A 80 0.72 1.03 -8.17
C LEU A 80 1.40 0.21 -7.06
N ASN A 81 2.37 0.77 -6.32
CA ASN A 81 2.66 0.17 -5.00
C ASN A 81 1.55 0.55 -4.02
N ILE A 82 0.79 -0.47 -3.64
CA ILE A 82 -0.20 -0.37 -2.57
C ILE A 82 0.54 -0.59 -1.24
N ILE A 83 0.66 0.46 -0.45
CA ILE A 83 1.37 0.45 0.83
C ILE A 83 0.42 -0.03 1.92
N GLY A 84 0.90 -0.91 2.79
CA GLY A 84 0.07 -1.59 3.80
C GLY A 84 -0.63 -2.84 3.26
N SER A 85 -0.39 -3.21 1.99
CA SER A 85 -1.03 -4.36 1.35
C SER A 85 -0.64 -5.71 1.95
N LEU A 86 0.54 -5.84 2.55
CA LEU A 86 0.97 -7.06 3.24
C LEU A 86 0.57 -7.01 4.72
N GLU A 87 0.80 -5.85 5.33
CA GLU A 87 0.55 -5.61 6.75
C GLU A 87 -0.95 -5.69 7.08
N MET A 88 -1.85 -5.37 6.14
CA MET A 88 -3.30 -5.47 6.38
C MET A 88 -3.79 -6.91 6.59
N PHE A 89 -3.17 -7.89 5.92
CA PHE A 89 -3.53 -9.31 6.03
C PHE A 89 -2.84 -10.02 7.19
N THR A 90 -1.87 -9.37 7.82
CA THR A 90 -1.08 -9.94 8.90
C THR A 90 -1.22 -9.09 10.16
N GLN A 91 -0.60 -9.52 11.27
CA GLN A 91 -0.42 -8.66 12.44
C GLN A 91 0.97 -7.99 12.44
N ASN A 92 1.66 -8.04 11.30
CA ASN A 92 3.00 -7.52 11.17
C ASN A 92 2.99 -5.99 11.08
N LYS A 93 4.11 -5.40 11.46
CA LYS A 93 4.36 -3.96 11.34
C LYS A 93 5.14 -3.70 10.06
N PHE A 94 5.21 -2.44 9.63
CA PHE A 94 6.07 -2.08 8.53
C PHE A 94 7.54 -2.39 8.83
N GLU A 95 8.18 -3.16 7.97
CA GLU A 95 9.62 -3.46 8.05
C GLU A 95 10.50 -2.32 7.49
N TYR A 96 9.87 -1.23 7.05
CA TYR A 96 10.49 -0.12 6.34
C TYR A 96 9.86 1.20 6.70
N SER A 97 10.58 2.29 6.41
CA SER A 97 10.01 3.63 6.39
C SER A 97 9.83 4.10 4.94
N LEU A 98 8.90 5.02 4.71
CA LEU A 98 8.72 5.69 3.41
C LEU A 98 8.85 7.19 3.58
N ARG A 99 9.57 7.81 2.65
CA ARG A 99 9.72 9.27 2.57
C ARG A 99 9.34 9.76 1.18
N ALA A 100 8.67 10.90 1.13
CA ALA A 100 8.36 11.60 -0.11
C ALA A 100 9.65 12.21 -0.70
N LEU A 101 9.95 11.95 -1.98
CA LEU A 101 11.07 12.57 -2.71
C LEU A 101 10.66 13.88 -3.38
N ASP A 102 9.38 14.03 -3.68
CA ASP A 102 8.71 15.22 -4.21
C ASP A 102 7.32 15.34 -3.53
N GLU A 103 6.50 16.32 -3.94
CA GLU A 103 5.11 16.39 -3.48
C GLU A 103 4.35 15.12 -3.90
N CYS A 104 3.86 14.38 -2.92
CA CYS A 104 3.16 13.12 -3.14
C CYS A 104 1.68 13.25 -2.80
N ILE A 105 0.84 12.62 -3.62
CA ILE A 105 -0.59 12.47 -3.37
C ILE A 105 -0.90 10.98 -3.26
N PHE A 106 -1.56 10.62 -2.16
CA PHE A 106 -2.05 9.29 -1.91
C PHE A 106 -3.57 9.28 -1.78
N ILE A 107 -4.19 8.20 -2.27
CA ILE A 107 -5.52 7.81 -1.79
C ILE A 107 -5.33 6.85 -0.62
N GLY A 108 -5.95 7.15 0.52
CA GLY A 108 -5.98 6.29 1.70
C GLY A 108 -7.36 5.68 1.91
N ILE A 109 -7.40 4.41 2.30
CA ILE A 109 -8.60 3.77 2.87
C ILE A 109 -8.25 3.28 4.27
N PRO A 110 -8.99 3.65 5.34
CA PRO A 110 -8.70 3.17 6.68
C PRO A 110 -8.66 1.64 6.75
N ILE A 111 -7.64 1.09 7.40
CA ILE A 111 -7.48 -0.37 7.55
C ILE A 111 -8.65 -1.00 8.31
N SER A 112 -9.26 -0.26 9.23
CA SER A 112 -10.50 -0.69 9.91
C SER A 112 -11.62 -0.96 8.90
N ILE A 113 -11.86 -0.05 7.95
CA ILE A 113 -12.86 -0.21 6.90
C ILE A 113 -12.51 -1.37 5.97
N ILE A 114 -11.24 -1.52 5.58
CA ILE A 114 -10.80 -2.65 4.77
C ILE A 114 -11.11 -3.99 5.48
N LYS A 115 -10.80 -4.09 6.77
CA LYS A 115 -11.05 -5.30 7.56
C LYS A 115 -12.54 -5.57 7.76
N ASP A 116 -13.34 -4.53 8.00
CA ASP A 116 -14.76 -4.67 8.31
C ASP A 116 -15.61 -4.91 7.05
N VAL A 117 -15.20 -4.36 5.91
CA VAL A 117 -15.98 -4.37 4.66
C VAL A 117 -15.27 -5.16 3.57
N ALA A 118 -14.07 -4.72 3.12
CA ALA A 118 -13.41 -5.29 1.95
C ALA A 118 -12.92 -6.73 2.15
N PHE A 119 -12.62 -7.15 3.38
CA PHE A 119 -12.26 -8.56 3.66
C PHE A 119 -13.45 -9.53 3.52
N LYS A 120 -14.67 -9.01 3.41
CA LYS A 120 -15.87 -9.80 3.08
C LYS A 120 -16.20 -9.76 1.58
N ASP A 121 -15.42 -8.99 0.80
CA ASP A 121 -15.58 -8.85 -0.65
C ASP A 121 -14.66 -9.86 -1.37
N PRO A 122 -15.22 -10.90 -2.03
CA PRO A 122 -14.44 -11.87 -2.78
C PRO A 122 -13.62 -11.27 -3.92
N THR A 123 -14.08 -10.17 -4.53
CA THR A 123 -13.40 -9.52 -5.65
C THR A 123 -12.10 -8.86 -5.18
N PHE A 124 -12.16 -8.17 -4.04
CA PHE A 124 -10.98 -7.62 -3.38
C PHE A 124 -9.96 -8.69 -2.99
N LEU A 125 -10.42 -9.75 -2.32
CA LEU A 125 -9.53 -10.84 -1.94
C LEU A 125 -8.92 -11.54 -3.17
N SER A 126 -9.73 -11.79 -4.21
CA SER A 126 -9.28 -12.40 -5.46
C SER A 126 -8.23 -11.54 -6.16
N TYR A 127 -8.40 -10.21 -6.17
CA TYR A 127 -7.42 -9.28 -6.71
C TYR A 127 -6.05 -9.47 -6.04
N PHE A 128 -6.00 -9.44 -4.71
CA PHE A 128 -4.72 -9.58 -3.98
C PHE A 128 -4.12 -10.98 -4.11
N CYS A 129 -4.94 -12.04 -4.05
CA CYS A 129 -4.45 -13.41 -4.29
C CYS A 129 -3.78 -13.54 -5.66
N LYS A 130 -4.40 -13.00 -6.73
CA LYS A 130 -3.82 -13.01 -8.08
C LYS A 130 -2.55 -12.17 -8.16
N SER A 131 -2.57 -10.97 -7.58
CA SER A 131 -1.41 -10.07 -7.55
C SER A 131 -0.21 -10.70 -6.84
N PHE A 132 -0.41 -11.30 -5.68
CA PHE A 132 0.65 -11.99 -4.94
C PHE A 132 1.13 -13.27 -5.66
N ALA A 133 0.22 -14.07 -6.21
CA ALA A 133 0.60 -15.24 -7.00
C ALA A 133 1.47 -14.84 -8.19
N ASN A 134 1.07 -13.82 -8.95
CA ASN A 134 1.85 -13.29 -10.08
C ASN A 134 3.22 -12.77 -9.63
N PHE A 135 3.28 -12.04 -8.51
CA PHE A 135 4.56 -11.58 -7.94
C PHE A 135 5.48 -12.76 -7.64
N ILE A 136 4.96 -13.81 -7.01
CA ILE A 136 5.73 -15.01 -6.66
C ILE A 136 6.22 -15.74 -7.92
N TYR A 137 5.34 -15.96 -8.90
CA TYR A 137 5.71 -16.59 -10.18
C TYR A 137 6.80 -15.80 -10.92
N ASN A 138 6.63 -14.48 -11.05
CA ASN A 138 7.57 -13.62 -11.79
C ASN A 138 8.95 -13.50 -11.13
N ASN A 139 9.03 -13.74 -9.82
CA ASN A 139 10.28 -13.70 -9.07
C ASN A 139 10.85 -15.11 -8.76
N ASN A 140 10.25 -16.18 -9.32
CA ASN A 140 10.65 -17.58 -9.08
C ASN A 140 10.78 -17.92 -7.58
N LEU A 141 9.86 -17.41 -6.76
CA LEU A 141 9.88 -17.68 -5.31
C LEU A 141 9.20 -19.03 -5.02
N GLU A 142 9.87 -19.89 -4.27
CA GLU A 142 9.28 -21.14 -3.79
C GLU A 142 8.36 -20.87 -2.60
N ILE A 143 7.12 -21.36 -2.66
CA ILE A 143 6.20 -21.33 -1.51
C ILE A 143 6.18 -22.70 -0.86
N SER A 144 6.54 -22.75 0.43
CA SER A 144 6.30 -23.92 1.27
C SER A 144 5.19 -23.61 2.27
N PHE A 145 3.98 -24.12 2.01
CA PHE A 145 2.86 -23.98 2.94
C PHE A 145 2.99 -24.86 4.18
N PHE A 146 3.78 -25.94 4.08
CA PHE A 146 4.02 -26.88 5.15
C PHE A 146 5.52 -27.04 5.37
N LYS A 147 6.00 -26.66 6.55
CA LYS A 147 7.30 -27.14 7.03
C LYS A 147 7.08 -28.59 7.48
N LYS A 148 7.82 -29.55 6.93
CA LYS A 148 7.97 -30.85 7.61
C LYS A 148 8.50 -30.53 9.00
N GLU A 149 7.76 -30.90 10.05
CA GLU A 149 8.31 -30.94 11.40
C GLU A 149 9.62 -31.75 11.33
N LYS A 150 10.72 -31.14 11.74
CA LYS A 150 11.98 -31.87 11.92
C LYS A 150 11.76 -32.85 13.08
N ASP A 151 11.67 -34.12 12.73
CA ASP A 151 12.09 -35.29 13.51
C ASP A 151 11.84 -35.20 15.02
N ALA A 152 10.64 -35.60 15.44
CA ALA A 152 10.46 -36.24 16.73
C ALA A 152 10.90 -37.72 16.59
N ILE A 153 12.21 -37.96 16.70
CA ILE A 153 12.79 -39.28 16.99
C ILE A 153 13.80 -39.10 18.13
#